data_AF-J9H342-F1
#
_entry.id   AF-J9H342-F1
#
_cell.length_a   1.000
_cell.length_b   1.000
_cell.length_c   1.000
_cell.angle_alpha   90.00
_cell.angle_beta   90.00
_cell.angle_gamma   90.00
#
_symmetry.space_group_name_H-M   'P 1'
#
loop_
_entity.id
_entity.type
_entity.pdbx_description
1 polymer ?
#
loop_
_entity_poly.entity_id
_entity_poly.type
_entity_poly.pdbx_seq_one_letter_code
_entity_poly.pdbx_strand_id
1 'polypeptide(L)'
;MAHPTLIQNVENGASGLMKLYAQLHQPDSTAKYAHIYAATNDCANRIHSAQEIIRMERLYDYTAAQQQVITKSDKIAALWKVLFLTVIVCLTFLGSLVWLTRMIRRRTRIQQQAMQAQQAKYERTVAEIEETAPTLQIDYLRILQNCRQAEAELLRLREQTNVDRQQQEALVQIKEKEISELRKSLTTYEAHFNVAEWSQKSPLASHTFIAMLHQLAQEGRAVNTQDFNDLTQVFKNCLPDFYTKTEAFADCLTSQELFVLFLTRLDFSPFEITNLLGLSKQRISNIAVT
;
A
#
# COMPACT_ATOMS: atom_id res chain seq x y z
N MET A 1 -115.57 30.91 -47.28
CA MET A 1 -114.76 32.12 -47.52
C MET A 1 -114.96 32.51 -48.98
N ALA A 2 -115.53 33.67 -49.27
CA ALA A 2 -115.59 34.15 -50.65
C ALA A 2 -114.17 34.39 -51.17
N HIS A 3 -113.84 33.87 -52.34
CA HIS A 3 -112.49 34.00 -52.91
C HIS A 3 -112.11 35.49 -53.08
N PRO A 4 -110.86 35.89 -52.77
CA PRO A 4 -110.41 37.30 -52.89
C PRO A 4 -110.66 37.88 -54.29
N THR A 5 -110.50 37.04 -55.31
CA THR A 5 -110.76 37.37 -56.71
C THR A 5 -112.23 37.67 -56.99
N LEU A 6 -113.16 37.02 -56.29
CA LEU A 6 -114.59 37.26 -56.45
C LEU A 6 -114.99 38.62 -55.86
N ILE A 7 -114.46 38.98 -54.69
CA ILE A 7 -114.75 40.27 -54.05
C ILE A 7 -114.18 41.42 -54.88
N GLN A 8 -112.96 41.28 -55.40
CA GLN A 8 -112.34 42.26 -56.29
C GLN A 8 -113.14 42.46 -57.60
N ASN A 9 -113.64 41.38 -58.18
CA ASN A 9 -114.45 41.44 -59.40
C ASN A 9 -115.79 42.14 -59.16
N VAL A 10 -116.43 41.90 -58.01
CA VAL A 10 -117.68 42.57 -57.62
C VAL A 10 -117.44 44.05 -57.31
N GLU A 11 -116.36 44.38 -56.62
CA GLU A 11 -115.94 45.76 -56.35
C GLU A 11 -115.74 46.54 -57.66
N ASN A 12 -114.96 45.97 -58.59
CA ASN A 12 -114.69 46.57 -59.90
C ASN A 12 -115.98 46.69 -60.74
N GLY A 13 -116.85 45.68 -60.71
CA GLY A 13 -118.14 45.70 -61.41
C GLY A 13 -119.12 46.73 -60.87
N ALA A 14 -119.24 46.84 -59.54
CA ALA A 14 -120.08 47.84 -58.88
C ALA A 14 -119.54 49.26 -59.12
N SER A 15 -118.22 49.45 -59.09
CA SER A 15 -117.57 50.73 -59.43
C SER A 15 -117.86 51.15 -60.89
N GLY A 16 -117.77 50.20 -61.83
CA GLY A 16 -118.08 50.44 -63.25
C GLY A 16 -119.55 50.81 -63.48
N LEU A 17 -120.48 50.07 -62.88
CA LEU A 17 -121.92 50.35 -63.00
C LEU A 17 -122.32 51.66 -62.31
N MET A 18 -121.74 51.96 -61.15
CA MET A 18 -121.94 53.25 -60.46
C MET A 18 -121.56 54.43 -61.36
N LYS A 19 -120.39 54.37 -62.01
CA LYS A 19 -119.93 55.42 -62.94
C LYS A 19 -120.86 55.58 -64.14
N LEU A 20 -121.36 54.46 -64.68
CA LEU A 20 -122.27 54.47 -65.83
C LEU A 20 -123.63 55.09 -65.49
N TYR A 21 -124.25 54.68 -64.38
CA TYR A 21 -125.54 55.25 -63.95
C TYR A 21 -125.45 56.71 -63.50
N ALA A 22 -124.28 57.13 -62.97
CA ALA A 22 -124.02 58.53 -62.68
C ALA A 22 -124.03 59.39 -63.95
N GLN A 23 -123.45 58.89 -65.06
CA GLN A 23 -123.46 59.58 -66.36
C GLN A 23 -124.86 59.65 -66.98
N LEU A 24 -125.69 58.63 -66.75
CA LEU A 24 -127.08 58.58 -67.22
C LEU A 24 -128.06 59.43 -66.38
N HIS A 25 -127.57 60.21 -65.41
CA HIS A 25 -128.37 61.08 -64.52
C HIS A 25 -129.46 60.32 -63.74
N GLN A 26 -129.19 59.06 -63.36
CA GLN A 26 -130.08 58.25 -62.51
C GLN A 26 -129.54 58.15 -61.08
N PRO A 27 -130.03 58.98 -60.14
CA PRO A 27 -129.46 59.05 -58.79
C PRO A 27 -129.69 57.77 -57.98
N ASP A 28 -130.86 57.14 -58.07
CA ASP A 28 -131.22 55.97 -57.26
C ASP A 28 -130.34 54.74 -57.57
N SER A 29 -130.12 54.44 -58.85
CA SER A 29 -129.22 53.36 -59.30
C SER A 29 -127.77 53.63 -58.88
N THR A 30 -127.33 54.89 -58.98
CA THR A 30 -125.97 55.29 -58.57
C THR A 30 -125.76 55.07 -57.08
N ALA A 31 -126.73 55.46 -56.24
CA ALA A 31 -126.68 55.25 -54.80
C ALA A 31 -126.65 53.74 -54.44
N LYS A 32 -127.42 52.92 -55.15
CA LYS A 32 -127.42 51.46 -54.97
C LYS A 32 -126.03 50.85 -55.21
N TYR A 33 -125.39 51.18 -56.33
CA TYR A 33 -124.07 50.64 -56.64
C TYR A 33 -122.95 51.26 -55.79
N ALA A 34 -123.09 52.51 -55.35
CA ALA A 34 -122.17 53.14 -54.40
C ALA A 34 -122.16 52.41 -53.05
N HIS A 35 -123.34 52.04 -52.54
CA HIS A 35 -123.43 51.26 -51.31
C HIS A 35 -122.80 49.87 -51.45
N ILE A 36 -123.06 49.19 -52.57
CA ILE A 36 -122.44 47.88 -52.84
C ILE A 36 -120.91 48.02 -52.90
N TYR A 37 -120.40 49.01 -53.62
CA TYR A 37 -118.96 49.28 -53.72
C TYR A 37 -118.34 49.53 -52.35
N ALA A 38 -118.94 50.41 -51.54
CA ALA A 38 -118.44 50.74 -50.20
C ALA A 38 -118.37 49.47 -49.32
N ALA A 39 -119.45 48.68 -49.29
CA ALA A 39 -119.49 47.44 -48.52
C ALA A 39 -118.46 46.40 -49.01
N THR A 40 -118.25 46.29 -50.32
CA THR A 40 -117.23 45.37 -50.88
C THR A 40 -115.81 45.84 -50.64
N ASN A 41 -115.55 47.16 -50.73
CA ASN A 41 -114.25 47.76 -50.47
C ASN A 41 -113.86 47.62 -49.00
N ASP A 42 -114.79 47.87 -48.07
CA ASP A 42 -114.57 47.66 -46.64
C ASP A 42 -114.28 46.18 -46.33
N CYS A 43 -114.98 45.27 -47.02
CA CYS A 43 -114.73 43.83 -46.90
C CYS A 43 -113.33 43.45 -47.44
N ALA A 44 -112.95 43.96 -48.61
CA ALA A 44 -111.64 43.73 -49.21
C ALA A 44 -110.50 44.24 -48.32
N ASN A 45 -110.62 45.46 -47.79
CA ASN A 45 -109.63 46.05 -46.89
C ASN A 45 -109.48 45.28 -45.56
N ARG A 46 -110.58 44.77 -45.01
CA ARG A 46 -110.56 43.90 -43.81
C ARG A 46 -109.88 42.57 -44.08
N ILE A 47 -110.09 41.97 -45.24
CA ILE A 47 -109.42 40.72 -45.62
C ILE A 47 -107.92 40.95 -45.82
N HIS A 48 -107.54 42.04 -46.49
CA HIS A 48 -106.12 42.37 -46.71
C HIS A 48 -105.39 42.63 -45.40
N SER A 49 -105.95 43.42 -44.48
CA SER A 49 -105.33 43.66 -43.16
C SER A 49 -105.24 42.39 -42.32
N ALA A 50 -106.27 41.54 -42.33
CA ALA A 50 -106.21 40.23 -41.67
C ALA A 50 -105.12 39.33 -42.26
N GLN A 51 -104.93 39.33 -43.59
CA GLN A 51 -103.88 38.56 -44.25
C GLN A 51 -102.47 39.05 -43.88
N GLU A 52 -102.26 40.36 -43.79
CA GLU A 52 -100.96 40.92 -43.38
C GLU A 52 -100.65 40.59 -41.92
N ILE A 53 -101.64 40.60 -41.02
CA ILE A 53 -101.47 40.17 -39.63
C ILE A 53 -101.06 38.69 -39.58
N ILE A 54 -101.76 37.82 -40.31
CA ILE A 54 -101.44 36.39 -40.39
C ILE A 54 -100.03 36.16 -40.96
N ARG A 55 -99.64 36.96 -41.96
CA ARG A 55 -98.29 36.90 -42.54
C ARG A 55 -97.23 37.33 -41.54
N MET A 56 -97.48 38.39 -40.78
CA MET A 56 -96.57 38.90 -39.76
C MET A 56 -96.40 37.89 -38.61
N GLU A 57 -97.48 37.24 -38.18
CA GLU A 57 -97.43 36.16 -37.18
C GLU A 57 -96.55 35.00 -37.63
N ARG A 58 -96.72 34.52 -38.86
CA ARG A 58 -95.89 33.43 -39.42
C ARG A 58 -94.41 33.80 -39.52
N LEU A 59 -94.10 35.05 -39.89
CA LEU A 59 -92.72 35.53 -39.92
C LEU A 59 -92.11 35.61 -38.52
N TYR A 60 -92.89 36.06 -37.53
CA TYR A 60 -92.46 36.07 -36.14
C TYR A 60 -92.19 34.65 -35.63
N ASP A 61 -93.10 33.70 -35.86
CA ASP A 61 -92.93 32.31 -35.44
C ASP A 61 -91.70 31.67 -36.11
N TYR A 62 -91.50 31.91 -37.41
CA TYR A 62 -90.33 31.42 -38.14
C TYR A 62 -89.03 32.00 -37.59
N THR A 63 -88.98 33.31 -37.36
CA THR A 63 -87.77 33.98 -36.85
C THR A 63 -87.47 33.58 -35.40
N ALA A 64 -88.49 33.44 -34.55
CA ALA A 64 -88.36 32.95 -33.18
C ALA A 64 -87.87 31.49 -33.14
N ALA A 65 -88.45 30.61 -33.96
CA ALA A 65 -87.99 29.23 -34.09
C ALA A 65 -86.53 29.15 -34.55
N GLN A 66 -86.14 29.99 -35.53
CA GLN A 66 -84.78 30.05 -36.04
C GLN A 66 -83.78 30.52 -34.96
N GLN A 67 -84.11 31.55 -34.18
CA GLN A 67 -83.26 32.01 -33.07
C GLN A 67 -83.07 30.93 -32.00
N GLN A 68 -84.11 30.15 -31.70
CA GLN A 68 -83.99 29.02 -30.77
C GLN A 68 -83.04 27.93 -31.28
N VAL A 69 -83.01 27.67 -32.59
CA VAL A 69 -82.07 26.69 -33.18
C VAL A 69 -80.63 27.21 -33.11
N ILE A 70 -80.41 28.49 -33.45
CA ILE A 70 -79.07 29.11 -33.41
C ILE A 70 -78.53 29.11 -31.98
N THR A 71 -79.31 29.59 -31.01
CA THR A 71 -78.87 29.65 -29.60
C THR A 71 -78.61 28.27 -28.99
N LYS A 72 -79.36 27.24 -29.39
CA LYS A 72 -79.08 25.85 -28.98
C LYS A 72 -77.78 25.35 -29.61
N SER A 73 -77.54 25.63 -30.89
CA SER A 73 -76.32 25.23 -31.58
C SER A 73 -75.06 25.87 -30.99
N ASP A 74 -75.12 27.15 -30.60
CA ASP A 74 -74.01 27.87 -29.97
C ASP A 74 -73.66 27.29 -28.59
N LYS A 75 -74.68 26.97 -27.78
CA LYS A 75 -74.49 26.33 -26.47
C LYS A 75 -73.89 24.93 -26.61
N ILE A 76 -74.35 24.15 -27.57
CA ILE A 76 -73.80 22.82 -27.87
C ILE A 76 -72.33 22.96 -28.27
N ALA A 77 -71.98 23.90 -29.16
CA ALA A 77 -70.59 24.14 -29.54
C ALA A 77 -69.71 24.57 -28.37
N ALA A 78 -70.21 25.41 -27.46
CA ALA A 78 -69.50 25.79 -26.24
C ALA A 78 -69.29 24.60 -25.29
N LEU A 79 -70.32 23.75 -25.11
CA LEU A 79 -70.22 22.54 -24.29
C LEU A 79 -69.19 21.56 -24.85
N TRP A 80 -69.14 21.35 -26.17
CA TRP A 80 -68.12 20.51 -26.80
C TRP A 80 -66.70 21.03 -26.57
N LYS A 81 -66.48 22.35 -26.62
CA LYS A 81 -65.17 22.95 -26.31
C LYS A 81 -64.75 22.68 -24.86
N VAL A 82 -65.68 22.83 -23.91
CA VAL A 82 -65.40 22.56 -22.49
C VAL A 82 -65.13 21.07 -22.26
N LEU A 83 -65.94 20.17 -22.83
CA LEU A 83 -65.74 18.73 -22.73
C LEU A 83 -64.40 18.29 -23.32
N PHE A 84 -63.97 18.88 -24.44
CA PHE A 84 -62.67 18.56 -25.02
C PHE A 84 -61.51 19.02 -24.13
N LEU A 85 -61.62 20.21 -23.53
CA LEU A 85 -60.62 20.71 -22.58
C LEU A 85 -60.53 19.85 -21.31
N THR A 86 -61.66 19.41 -20.76
CA THR A 86 -61.63 18.54 -19.57
C THR A 86 -60.99 17.19 -19.87
N VAL A 87 -61.28 16.61 -21.04
CA VAL A 87 -60.64 15.35 -21.48
C VAL A 87 -59.12 15.53 -21.60
N ILE A 88 -58.65 16.64 -22.19
CA ILE A 88 -57.21 16.93 -22.28
C ILE A 88 -56.59 17.03 -20.88
N VAL A 89 -57.22 17.76 -19.96
CA VAL A 89 -56.72 17.90 -18.58
C VAL A 89 -56.68 16.54 -17.87
N CYS A 90 -57.69 15.69 -18.06
CA CYS A 90 -57.69 14.34 -17.49
C CYS A 90 -56.56 13.48 -18.08
N LEU A 91 -56.30 13.57 -19.39
CA LEU A 91 -55.21 12.83 -20.04
C LEU A 91 -53.82 13.29 -19.57
N THR A 92 -53.60 14.60 -19.42
CA THR A 92 -52.33 15.12 -18.89
C THR A 92 -52.14 14.74 -17.43
N PHE A 93 -53.21 14.75 -16.63
CA PHE A 93 -53.17 14.31 -15.23
C PHE A 93 -52.85 12.82 -15.10
N LEU A 94 -53.51 11.96 -15.89
CA LEU A 94 -53.23 10.51 -15.94
C LEU A 94 -51.79 10.24 -16.41
N GLY A 95 -51.34 10.95 -17.46
CA GLY A 95 -49.96 10.87 -17.94
C GLY A 95 -48.94 11.27 -16.88
N SER A 96 -49.22 12.34 -16.11
CA SER A 96 -48.40 12.80 -15.00
C SER A 96 -48.33 11.77 -13.86
N LEU A 97 -49.46 11.15 -13.49
CA LEU A 97 -49.48 10.08 -12.48
C LEU A 97 -48.67 8.85 -12.92
N VAL A 98 -48.80 8.44 -14.18
CA VAL A 98 -48.01 7.34 -14.75
C VAL A 98 -46.53 7.71 -14.80
N TRP A 99 -46.20 8.95 -15.16
CA TRP A 99 -44.82 9.44 -15.17
C TRP A 99 -44.21 9.46 -13.78
N LEU A 100 -44.92 9.98 -12.77
CA LEU A 100 -44.48 10.03 -11.37
C LEU A 100 -44.27 8.62 -10.80
N THR A 101 -45.22 7.70 -11.00
CA THR A 101 -45.06 6.30 -10.55
C THR A 101 -43.88 5.62 -11.24
N ARG A 102 -43.68 5.86 -12.54
CA ARG A 102 -42.53 5.34 -13.29
C ARG A 102 -41.21 5.97 -12.81
N MET A 103 -41.21 7.25 -12.45
CA MET A 103 -40.05 7.96 -11.91
C MET A 103 -39.66 7.43 -10.53
N ILE A 104 -40.63 7.21 -9.63
CA ILE A 104 -40.40 6.61 -8.32
C ILE A 104 -39.87 5.18 -8.47
N ARG A 105 -40.49 4.35 -9.33
CA ARG A 105 -40.00 2.99 -9.63
C ARG A 105 -38.61 2.98 -10.23
N ARG A 106 -38.23 4.01 -11.00
CA ARG A 106 -36.87 4.15 -11.56
C ARG A 106 -35.87 4.47 -10.45
N ARG A 107 -36.23 5.36 -9.51
CA ARG A 107 -35.37 5.70 -8.37
C ARG A 107 -35.11 4.51 -7.45
N THR A 108 -36.15 3.72 -7.13
CA THR A 108 -35.99 2.54 -6.25
C THR A 108 -35.11 1.46 -6.88
N ARG A 109 -35.20 1.22 -8.19
CA ARG A 109 -34.31 0.27 -8.90
C ARG A 109 -32.84 0.67 -8.83
N ILE A 110 -32.53 1.95 -8.99
CA ILE A 110 -31.16 2.46 -8.90
C ILE A 110 -30.63 2.30 -7.48
N GLN A 111 -31.44 2.59 -6.46
CA GLN A 111 -31.07 2.37 -5.06
C GLN A 111 -30.86 0.88 -4.74
N GLN A 112 -31.70 -0.01 -5.26
CA GLN A 112 -31.52 -1.45 -5.09
C GLN A 112 -30.24 -1.95 -5.75
N GLN A 113 -29.91 -1.47 -6.94
CA GLN A 113 -28.64 -1.80 -7.60
C GLN A 113 -27.43 -1.27 -6.82
N ALA A 114 -27.51 -0.06 -6.26
CA ALA A 114 -26.46 0.50 -5.42
C ALA A 114 -26.30 -0.31 -4.12
N MET A 115 -27.41 -0.73 -3.50
CA MET A 115 -27.41 -1.56 -2.30
C MET A 115 -26.84 -2.96 -2.59
N GLN A 116 -27.23 -3.59 -3.71
CA GLN A 116 -26.69 -4.88 -4.14
C GLN A 116 -25.20 -4.77 -4.49
N ALA A 117 -24.76 -3.69 -5.15
CA ALA A 117 -23.36 -3.45 -5.43
C ALA A 117 -22.55 -3.26 -4.13
N GLN A 118 -23.13 -2.61 -3.12
CA GLN A 118 -22.52 -2.47 -1.80
C GLN A 118 -22.49 -3.79 -1.04
N GLN A 119 -23.56 -4.59 -1.10
CA GLN A 119 -23.61 -5.93 -0.51
C GLN A 119 -22.59 -6.87 -1.16
N ALA A 120 -22.50 -6.90 -2.48
CA ALA A 120 -21.50 -7.71 -3.18
C ALA A 120 -20.06 -7.29 -2.83
N LYS A 121 -19.81 -5.99 -2.59
CA LYS A 121 -18.51 -5.53 -2.08
C LYS A 121 -18.25 -6.03 -0.66
N TYR A 122 -19.25 -5.94 0.22
CA TYR A 122 -19.15 -6.43 1.59
C TYR A 122 -18.90 -7.94 1.62
N GLU A 123 -19.65 -8.72 0.85
CA GLU A 123 -19.47 -10.18 0.73
C GLU A 123 -18.07 -10.53 0.24
N ARG A 124 -17.54 -9.80 -0.76
CA ARG A 124 -16.15 -9.99 -1.21
C ARG A 124 -15.13 -9.72 -0.11
N THR A 125 -15.28 -8.62 0.62
CA THR A 125 -14.37 -8.30 1.72
C THR A 125 -14.46 -9.31 2.86
N VAL A 126 -15.66 -9.83 3.15
CA VAL A 126 -15.84 -10.88 4.16
C VAL A 126 -15.20 -12.19 3.71
N ALA A 127 -15.37 -12.58 2.44
CA ALA A 127 -14.74 -13.78 1.90
C ALA A 127 -13.20 -13.69 1.91
N GLU A 128 -12.63 -12.52 1.58
CA GLU A 128 -11.19 -12.27 1.66
C GLU A 128 -10.67 -12.35 3.10
N ILE A 129 -11.43 -11.82 4.07
CA ILE A 129 -11.09 -11.95 5.51
C ILE A 129 -11.19 -13.40 5.96
N GLU A 130 -12.21 -14.14 5.53
CA GLU A 130 -12.43 -15.54 5.90
C GLU A 130 -11.34 -16.46 5.33
N GLU A 131 -10.86 -16.19 4.12
CA GLU A 131 -9.74 -16.91 3.52
C GLU A 131 -8.39 -16.62 4.20
N THR A 132 -8.17 -15.37 4.60
CA THR A 132 -6.89 -14.94 5.21
C THR A 132 -6.80 -15.25 6.71
N ALA A 133 -7.91 -15.26 7.44
CA ALA A 133 -7.97 -15.56 8.86
C ALA A 133 -7.27 -16.87 9.29
N PRO A 134 -7.51 -18.04 8.66
CA PRO A 134 -6.85 -19.28 9.05
C PRO A 134 -5.34 -19.26 8.73
N THR A 135 -4.92 -18.62 7.63
CA THR A 135 -3.50 -18.51 7.27
C THR A 135 -2.73 -17.70 8.31
N LEU A 136 -3.30 -16.55 8.74
CA LEU A 136 -2.73 -15.71 9.78
C LEU A 136 -2.62 -16.46 11.12
N GLN A 137 -3.63 -17.26 11.46
CA GLN A 137 -3.64 -18.06 12.69
C GLN A 137 -2.58 -19.17 12.67
N ILE A 138 -2.41 -19.86 11.53
CA ILE A 138 -1.39 -20.90 11.35
C ILE A 138 0.01 -20.28 11.46
N ASP A 139 0.24 -19.14 10.81
CA ASP A 139 1.52 -18.45 10.85
C ASP A 139 1.85 -17.93 12.26
N TYR A 140 0.87 -17.37 12.97
CA TYR A 140 1.03 -16.99 14.37
C TYR A 140 1.43 -18.19 15.24
N LEU A 141 0.76 -19.33 15.08
CA LEU A 141 1.08 -20.54 15.83
C LEU A 141 2.49 -21.05 15.53
N ARG A 142 2.90 -21.01 14.25
CA ARG A 142 4.25 -21.40 13.81
C ARG A 142 5.32 -20.51 14.46
N ILE A 143 5.13 -19.19 14.44
CA ILE A 143 6.07 -18.24 15.04
C ILE A 143 6.18 -18.51 16.55
N LEU A 144 5.06 -18.71 17.24
CA LEU A 144 5.05 -18.98 18.67
C LEU A 144 5.79 -20.28 19.03
N GLN A 145 5.64 -21.33 18.21
CA GLN A 145 6.39 -22.57 18.36
C GLN A 145 7.89 -22.36 18.13
N ASN A 146 8.27 -21.62 17.11
CA ASN A 146 9.67 -21.32 16.81
C ASN A 146 10.33 -20.52 17.94
N CYS A 147 9.64 -19.51 18.49
CA CYS A 147 10.13 -18.77 19.66
C CYS A 147 10.35 -19.69 20.86
N ARG A 148 9.41 -20.58 21.15
CA ARG A 148 9.54 -21.55 22.25
C ARG A 148 10.74 -22.49 22.05
N GLN A 149 10.98 -22.93 20.81
CA GLN A 149 12.13 -23.78 20.49
C GLN A 149 13.45 -23.02 20.67
N ALA A 150 13.52 -21.78 20.19
CA ALA A 150 14.70 -20.93 20.36
C ALA A 150 15.01 -20.67 21.84
N GLU A 151 14.00 -20.43 22.68
CA GLU A 151 14.18 -20.29 24.13
C GLU A 151 14.75 -21.57 24.77
N ALA A 152 14.22 -22.74 24.39
CA ALA A 152 14.73 -24.02 24.89
C ALA A 152 16.17 -24.28 24.45
N GLU A 153 16.53 -23.91 23.22
CA GLU A 153 17.90 -24.01 22.71
C GLU A 153 18.86 -23.08 23.46
N LEU A 154 18.45 -21.84 23.73
CA LEU A 154 19.23 -20.90 24.54
C LEU A 154 19.48 -21.43 25.96
N LEU A 155 18.49 -22.05 26.59
CA LEU A 155 18.64 -22.66 27.90
C LEU A 155 19.65 -23.82 27.87
N ARG A 156 19.58 -24.68 26.86
CA ARG A 156 20.53 -25.80 26.67
C ARG A 156 21.96 -25.30 26.46
N LEU A 157 22.14 -24.31 25.60
CA LEU A 157 23.46 -23.70 25.35
C LEU A 157 24.03 -23.05 26.61
N ARG A 158 23.18 -22.38 27.40
CA ARG A 158 23.60 -21.80 28.67
C ARG A 158 24.02 -22.87 29.68
N GLU A 159 23.25 -23.95 29.78
CA GLU A 159 23.58 -25.07 30.66
C GLU A 159 24.90 -25.74 30.24
N GLN A 160 25.06 -26.01 28.95
CA GLN A 160 26.29 -26.57 28.40
C GLN A 160 27.49 -25.65 28.67
N THR A 161 27.35 -24.35 28.42
CA THR A 161 28.41 -23.36 28.71
C THR A 161 28.79 -23.34 30.18
N ASN A 162 27.81 -23.47 31.09
CA ASN A 162 28.07 -23.53 32.53
C ASN A 162 28.84 -24.81 32.89
N VAL A 163 28.47 -25.96 32.33
CA VAL A 163 29.17 -27.23 32.55
C VAL A 163 30.61 -27.15 32.03
N ASP A 164 30.81 -26.66 30.80
CA ASP A 164 32.14 -26.51 30.19
C ASP A 164 33.02 -25.57 31.04
N ARG A 165 32.44 -24.46 31.51
CA ARG A 165 33.12 -23.53 32.41
C ARG A 165 33.53 -24.22 33.73
N GLN A 166 32.64 -24.99 34.33
CA GLN A 166 32.95 -25.74 35.56
C GLN A 166 34.06 -26.77 35.34
N GLN A 167 34.04 -27.49 34.20
CA GLN A 167 35.09 -28.43 33.84
C GLN A 167 36.43 -27.72 33.65
N GLN A 168 36.43 -26.56 33.00
CA GLN A 168 37.63 -25.76 32.79
C GLN A 168 38.18 -25.22 34.12
N GLU A 169 37.33 -24.73 35.02
CA GLU A 169 37.73 -24.28 36.37
C GLU A 169 38.34 -25.44 37.17
N ALA A 170 37.78 -26.66 37.10
CA ALA A 170 38.35 -27.84 37.75
C ALA A 170 39.72 -28.24 37.16
N LEU A 171 39.87 -28.20 35.83
CA LEU A 171 41.15 -28.46 35.16
C LEU A 171 42.22 -27.45 35.56
N VAL A 172 41.87 -26.16 35.65
CA VAL A 172 42.78 -25.11 36.13
C VAL A 172 43.25 -25.41 37.55
N GLN A 173 42.34 -25.75 38.46
CA GLN A 173 42.71 -26.09 39.84
C GLN A 173 43.65 -27.32 39.92
N ILE A 174 43.42 -28.33 39.09
CA ILE A 174 44.30 -29.51 39.02
C ILE A 174 45.69 -29.10 38.53
N LYS A 175 45.77 -28.29 37.47
CA LYS A 175 47.04 -27.83 36.91
C LYS A 175 47.79 -26.88 37.85
N GLU A 176 47.09 -26.04 38.59
CA GLU A 176 47.69 -25.19 39.62
C GLU A 176 48.30 -26.01 40.75
N LYS A 177 47.62 -27.08 41.20
CA LYS A 177 48.18 -28.03 42.17
C LYS A 177 49.44 -28.70 41.62
N GLU A 178 49.40 -29.22 40.40
CA GLU A 178 50.54 -29.86 39.74
C GLU A 178 51.73 -28.88 39.63
N ILE A 179 51.49 -27.62 39.21
CA ILE A 179 52.53 -26.58 39.16
C ILE A 179 53.08 -26.30 40.56
N SER A 180 52.23 -26.23 41.59
CA SER A 180 52.67 -25.99 42.97
C SER A 180 53.53 -27.13 43.50
N GLU A 181 53.19 -28.38 43.18
CA GLU A 181 53.96 -29.57 43.53
C GLU A 181 55.29 -29.60 42.79
N LEU A 182 55.29 -29.38 41.47
CA LEU A 182 56.50 -29.31 40.67
C LEU A 182 57.45 -28.20 41.16
N ARG A 183 56.92 -27.04 41.52
CA ARG A 183 57.71 -25.96 42.14
C ARG A 183 58.28 -26.39 43.48
N LYS A 184 57.50 -27.06 44.33
CA LYS A 184 57.99 -27.59 45.62
C LYS A 184 59.11 -28.62 45.41
N SER A 185 58.94 -29.54 44.46
CA SER A 185 59.98 -30.50 44.08
C SER A 185 61.22 -29.77 43.56
N LEU A 186 61.08 -28.77 42.69
CA LEU A 186 62.19 -27.95 42.18
C LEU A 186 62.95 -27.29 43.34
N THR A 187 62.26 -26.60 44.26
CA THR A 187 62.91 -25.96 45.43
C THR A 187 63.60 -26.97 46.34
N THR A 188 63.07 -28.19 46.45
CA THR A 188 63.69 -29.27 47.22
C THR A 188 64.98 -29.72 46.53
N TYR A 189 64.94 -29.96 45.22
CA TYR A 189 66.14 -30.27 44.44
C TYR A 189 67.17 -29.14 44.46
N GLU A 190 66.75 -27.87 44.34
CA GLU A 190 67.62 -26.68 44.44
C GLU A 190 68.20 -26.46 45.84
N ALA A 191 67.56 -26.97 46.89
CA ALA A 191 68.11 -26.96 48.25
C ALA A 191 69.08 -28.13 48.50
N HIS A 192 68.86 -29.28 47.84
CA HIS A 192 69.70 -30.47 47.96
C HIS A 192 70.95 -30.42 47.06
N PHE A 193 70.87 -29.78 45.90
CA PHE A 193 72.01 -29.46 45.05
C PHE A 193 72.39 -28.01 45.32
N ASN A 194 73.67 -27.68 45.53
CA ASN A 194 74.12 -26.31 45.71
C ASN A 194 74.00 -25.52 44.40
N VAL A 195 72.76 -25.16 44.01
CA VAL A 195 72.49 -24.38 42.79
C VAL A 195 73.04 -22.96 42.92
N ALA A 196 73.28 -22.48 44.15
CA ALA A 196 74.04 -21.26 44.39
C ALA A 196 75.52 -21.39 43.95
N GLU A 197 76.12 -22.58 43.99
CA GLU A 197 77.44 -22.87 43.39
C GLU A 197 77.36 -22.95 41.86
N TRP A 198 76.25 -23.43 41.31
CA TRP A 198 76.05 -23.50 39.85
C TRP A 198 75.66 -22.16 39.22
N SER A 199 74.95 -21.27 39.93
CA SER A 199 74.70 -19.89 39.48
C SER A 199 75.93 -19.00 39.64
N GLN A 200 76.89 -19.40 40.48
CA GLN A 200 78.24 -18.83 40.53
C GLN A 200 79.13 -19.28 39.36
N LYS A 201 78.78 -20.35 38.64
CA LYS A 201 79.12 -20.46 37.20
C LYS A 201 78.09 -19.60 36.47
N SER A 202 78.26 -18.30 36.29
CA SER A 202 79.28 -17.83 35.38
C SER A 202 79.24 -16.29 35.33
N PRO A 203 80.16 -15.56 36.00
CA PRO A 203 80.48 -14.20 35.56
C PRO A 203 81.05 -14.18 34.12
N LEU A 204 81.35 -15.36 33.53
CA LEU A 204 81.80 -15.51 32.15
C LEU A 204 80.62 -15.57 31.15
N ALA A 205 79.48 -16.16 31.49
CA ALA A 205 78.32 -16.23 30.58
C ALA A 205 77.67 -14.85 30.33
N SER A 206 77.87 -13.90 31.25
CA SER A 206 77.42 -12.51 31.15
C SER A 206 78.50 -11.55 30.64
N HIS A 207 79.72 -12.03 30.37
CA HIS A 207 80.81 -11.19 29.88
C HIS A 207 80.61 -10.83 28.40
N THR A 208 80.51 -9.55 28.08
CA THR A 208 80.25 -9.03 26.72
C THR A 208 81.23 -9.56 25.66
N PHE A 209 82.48 -9.84 26.04
CA PHE A 209 83.47 -10.46 25.16
C PHE A 209 83.13 -11.91 24.75
N ILE A 210 82.52 -12.69 25.63
CA ILE A 210 82.14 -14.09 25.34
C ILE A 210 80.94 -14.13 24.40
N ALA A 211 79.97 -13.22 24.59
CA ALA A 211 78.88 -13.02 23.63
C ALA A 211 79.37 -12.58 22.24
N MET A 212 80.37 -11.67 22.19
CA MET A 212 81.02 -11.26 20.94
C MET A 212 81.72 -12.44 20.24
N LEU A 213 82.41 -13.30 20.97
CA LEU A 213 83.08 -14.47 20.41
C LEU A 213 82.08 -15.52 19.86
N HIS A 214 80.96 -15.75 20.54
CA HIS A 214 79.88 -16.60 19.99
C HIS A 214 79.33 -16.02 18.67
N GLN A 215 79.14 -14.70 18.60
CA GLN A 215 78.69 -14.05 17.37
C GLN A 215 79.69 -14.21 16.22
N LEU A 216 80.99 -13.98 16.47
CA LEU A 216 82.04 -14.17 15.46
C LEU A 216 82.10 -15.63 14.96
N ALA A 217 81.88 -16.59 15.86
CA ALA A 217 81.86 -18.01 15.52
C ALA A 217 80.68 -18.40 14.63
N GLN A 218 79.49 -17.83 14.91
CA GLN A 218 78.29 -18.00 14.08
C GLN A 218 78.43 -17.37 12.71
N GLU A 219 79.13 -16.24 12.62
CA GLU A 219 79.43 -15.54 11.37
C GLU A 219 80.59 -16.16 10.57
N GLY A 220 81.23 -17.21 11.10
CA GLY A 220 82.31 -17.93 10.41
C GLY A 220 83.63 -17.15 10.31
N ARG A 221 83.84 -16.16 11.17
CA ARG A 221 85.04 -15.31 11.15
C ARG A 221 86.10 -15.86 12.10
N ALA A 222 87.34 -15.97 11.61
CA ALA A 222 88.47 -16.38 12.42
C ALA A 222 88.89 -15.26 13.39
N VAL A 223 89.32 -15.67 14.58
CA VAL A 223 89.74 -14.78 15.68
C VAL A 223 91.14 -14.23 15.42
N ASN A 224 91.39 -12.98 15.80
CA ASN A 224 92.71 -12.36 15.64
C ASN A 224 93.63 -12.63 16.87
N THR A 225 94.92 -12.35 16.75
CA THR A 225 95.91 -12.60 17.84
C THR A 225 95.70 -11.71 19.07
N GLN A 226 95.01 -10.57 18.93
CA GLN A 226 94.70 -9.66 20.04
C GLN A 226 93.54 -10.19 20.88
N ASP A 227 92.50 -10.74 20.24
CA ASP A 227 91.38 -11.41 20.90
C ASP A 227 91.85 -12.64 21.72
N PHE A 228 92.93 -13.31 21.30
CA PHE A 228 93.57 -14.39 22.07
C PHE A 228 94.16 -13.87 23.40
N ASN A 229 94.82 -12.73 23.37
CA ASN A 229 95.38 -12.10 24.58
C ASN A 229 94.27 -11.59 25.50
N ASP A 230 93.21 -11.02 24.93
CA ASP A 230 92.04 -10.55 25.68
C ASP A 230 91.29 -11.72 26.34
N LEU A 231 91.11 -12.85 25.63
CA LEU A 231 90.56 -14.07 26.23
C LEU A 231 91.44 -14.59 27.37
N THR A 232 92.75 -14.58 27.18
CA THR A 232 93.71 -15.01 28.20
C THR A 232 93.64 -14.12 29.45
N GLN A 233 93.44 -12.81 29.29
CA GLN A 233 93.22 -11.89 30.42
C GLN A 233 91.88 -12.12 31.12
N VAL A 234 90.81 -12.37 30.36
CA VAL A 234 89.49 -12.74 30.92
C VAL A 234 89.62 -14.02 31.76
N PHE A 235 90.37 -15.02 31.30
CA PHE A 235 90.63 -16.24 32.08
C PHE A 235 91.48 -16.00 33.33
N LYS A 236 92.52 -15.17 33.26
CA LYS A 236 93.32 -14.78 34.44
C LYS A 236 92.47 -14.11 35.53
N ASN A 237 91.54 -13.25 35.12
CA ASN A 237 90.74 -12.45 36.06
C ASN A 237 89.52 -13.21 36.59
N CYS A 238 88.85 -13.99 35.73
CA CYS A 238 87.60 -14.66 36.07
C CYS A 238 87.78 -16.11 36.53
N LEU A 239 88.88 -16.78 36.16
CA LEU A 239 89.18 -18.19 36.50
C LEU A 239 90.68 -18.40 36.82
N PRO A 240 91.24 -17.70 37.83
CA PRO A 240 92.68 -17.77 38.15
C PRO A 240 93.16 -19.20 38.50
N ASP A 241 92.33 -20.01 39.16
CA ASP A 241 92.65 -21.40 39.52
C ASP A 241 92.74 -22.34 38.31
N PHE A 242 92.02 -22.02 37.23
CA PHE A 242 92.11 -22.77 35.97
C PHE A 242 93.33 -22.31 35.19
N TYR A 243 93.56 -20.99 35.11
CA TYR A 243 94.71 -20.43 34.41
C TYR A 243 96.05 -20.91 35.01
N THR A 244 96.20 -20.92 36.33
CA THR A 244 97.41 -21.42 37.02
C THR A 244 97.68 -22.91 36.75
N LYS A 245 96.62 -23.72 36.65
CA LYS A 245 96.75 -25.13 36.25
C LYS A 245 97.18 -25.28 34.80
N THR A 246 96.64 -24.47 33.89
CA THR A 246 97.06 -24.50 32.48
C THR A 246 98.47 -23.96 32.27
N GLU A 247 98.91 -22.99 33.08
CA GLU A 247 100.26 -22.44 33.06
C GLU A 247 101.31 -23.48 33.49
N ALA A 248 100.97 -24.37 34.43
CA ALA A 248 101.83 -25.50 34.80
C ALA A 248 102.07 -26.51 33.66
N PHE A 249 101.23 -26.50 32.61
CA PHE A 249 101.39 -27.32 31.41
C PHE A 249 101.75 -26.48 30.17
N ALA A 250 101.99 -25.17 30.33
CA ALA A 250 102.23 -24.26 29.21
C ALA A 250 103.52 -24.56 28.43
N ASP A 251 104.51 -25.18 29.08
CA ASP A 251 105.76 -25.59 28.42
C ASP A 251 105.56 -26.72 27.39
N CYS A 252 104.42 -27.42 27.43
CA CYS A 252 104.10 -28.54 26.56
C CYS A 252 102.97 -28.24 25.55
N LEU A 253 102.32 -27.06 25.64
CA LEU A 253 101.13 -26.70 24.86
C LEU A 253 101.43 -25.58 23.87
N THR A 254 100.98 -25.73 22.63
CA THR A 254 101.00 -24.64 21.65
C THR A 254 99.89 -23.62 21.94
N SER A 255 100.06 -22.37 21.49
CA SER A 255 99.06 -21.30 21.70
C SER A 255 97.67 -21.67 21.16
N GLN A 256 97.59 -22.52 20.13
CA GLN A 256 96.33 -22.98 19.56
C GLN A 256 95.62 -24.02 20.44
N GLU A 257 96.38 -24.93 21.06
CA GLU A 257 95.82 -25.96 21.95
C GLU A 257 95.28 -25.32 23.24
N LEU A 258 96.00 -24.33 23.76
CA LEU A 258 95.58 -23.54 24.91
C LEU A 258 94.26 -22.79 24.61
N PHE A 259 94.09 -22.24 23.40
CA PHE A 259 92.83 -21.62 22.99
C PHE A 259 91.67 -22.61 22.91
N VAL A 260 91.89 -23.80 22.33
CA VAL A 260 90.86 -24.85 22.24
C VAL A 260 90.40 -25.25 23.65
N LEU A 261 91.32 -25.38 24.60
CA LEU A 261 91.00 -25.68 26.00
C LEU A 261 90.16 -24.59 26.66
N PHE A 262 90.50 -23.32 26.41
CA PHE A 262 89.72 -22.18 26.91
C PHE A 262 88.30 -22.16 26.32
N LEU A 263 88.15 -22.31 25.01
CA LEU A 263 86.85 -22.34 24.36
C LEU A 263 86.00 -23.54 24.78
N THR A 264 86.61 -24.71 24.93
CA THR A 264 85.93 -25.92 25.42
C THR A 264 85.44 -25.72 26.86
N ARG A 265 86.20 -25.00 27.69
CA ARG A 265 85.80 -24.69 29.06
C ARG A 265 84.67 -23.64 29.13
N LEU A 266 84.49 -22.83 28.09
CA LEU A 266 83.42 -21.84 27.95
C LEU A 266 82.17 -22.39 27.23
N ASP A 267 82.05 -23.71 27.10
CA ASP A 267 80.91 -24.40 26.47
C ASP A 267 80.70 -24.03 24.98
N PHE A 268 81.76 -23.62 24.26
CA PHE A 268 81.69 -23.47 22.81
C PHE A 268 81.51 -24.83 22.14
N SER A 269 80.60 -24.90 21.17
CA SER A 269 80.40 -26.11 20.40
C SER A 269 81.62 -26.41 19.52
N PRO A 270 81.91 -27.70 19.21
CA PRO A 270 83.01 -28.06 18.31
C PRO A 270 82.94 -27.36 16.95
N PHE A 271 81.74 -26.99 16.50
CA PHE A 271 81.51 -26.23 15.27
C PHE A 271 81.94 -24.76 15.39
N GLU A 272 81.64 -24.10 16.50
CA GLU A 272 82.09 -22.73 16.74
C GLU A 272 83.62 -22.68 16.87
N ILE A 273 84.22 -23.66 17.56
CA ILE A 273 85.68 -23.78 17.69
C ILE A 273 86.34 -23.95 16.31
N THR A 274 85.76 -24.76 15.40
CA THR A 274 86.28 -24.88 14.03
C THR A 274 86.25 -23.55 13.28
N ASN A 275 85.19 -22.77 13.45
CA ASN A 275 85.02 -21.51 12.74
C ASN A 275 85.97 -20.42 13.27
N LEU A 276 86.16 -20.36 14.58
CA LEU A 276 87.03 -19.37 15.23
C LEU A 276 88.52 -19.62 14.97
N LEU A 277 88.93 -20.88 14.88
CA LEU A 277 90.34 -21.27 14.70
C LEU A 277 90.70 -21.67 13.27
N GLY A 278 89.73 -21.83 12.37
CA GLY A 278 89.96 -22.33 11.01
C GLY A 278 90.53 -23.76 10.96
N LEU A 279 90.35 -24.55 12.01
CA LEU A 279 90.87 -25.93 12.12
C LEU A 279 89.82 -26.95 11.66
N SER A 280 90.27 -28.13 11.22
CA SER A 280 89.35 -29.22 10.86
C SER A 280 88.75 -29.88 12.11
N LYS A 281 87.51 -30.39 12.01
CA LYS A 281 86.80 -31.10 13.08
C LYS A 281 87.63 -32.24 13.70
N GLN A 282 88.41 -32.94 12.88
CA GLN A 282 89.28 -34.04 13.30
C GLN A 282 90.46 -33.56 14.18
N ARG A 283 91.01 -32.38 13.89
CA ARG A 283 92.14 -31.81 14.66
C ARG A 283 91.70 -31.31 16.03
N ILE A 284 90.50 -30.73 16.14
CA ILE A 284 89.92 -30.31 17.44
C ILE A 284 89.61 -31.51 18.33
N SER A 285 89.08 -32.59 17.77
CA SER A 285 88.83 -33.82 18.52
C SER A 285 90.11 -34.45 19.07
N ASN A 286 91.22 -34.37 18.33
CA ASN A 286 92.51 -34.90 18.82
C ASN A 286 93.07 -34.05 19.98
N ILE A 287 92.90 -32.72 19.93
CA ILE A 287 93.38 -31.81 20.97
C ILE A 287 92.53 -31.91 22.25
N ALA A 288 91.21 -32.10 22.12
CA ALA A 288 90.32 -32.16 23.30
C ALA A 288 90.39 -33.49 24.08
N VAL A 289 90.98 -34.54 23.50
CA VAL A 289 91.08 -35.90 24.09
C VAL A 289 92.45 -36.17 24.70
N THR A 290 93.46 -35.33 24.42
CA THR A 290 94.83 -35.42 24.93
C THR A 290 94.99 -34.61 26.21
#